data_AF-Q5K284-F1
#
_entry.id   AF-Q5K284-F1
#
_cell.length_a   1.000
_cell.length_b   1.000
_cell.length_c   1.000
_cell.angle_alpha   90.00
_cell.angle_beta   90.00
_cell.angle_gamma   90.00
#
_symmetry.space_group_name_H-M   'P 1'
#
loop_
_entity.id
_entity.type
_entity.pdbx_description
1 polymer ?
#
loop_
_entity_poly.entity_id
_entity_poly.type
_entity_poly.pdbx_seq_one_letter_code
_entity_poly.pdbx_strand_id
1 'polypeptide(L)'
;QGSELTGPGAGGGDWQKSNGELARICVRKTVMKFIFMSSHLLRFLLALALLPGSQGWRGMASSKSLSSRRSDVVCMSARKRREGESEGLQVAKLPKGCARPKLVVFDLDNTLWTPELYQLKRSPKADKDVWLFEGAKGALHELATDEAWKGTKVAIASRTNKVEWAKHLLEKFEAAPGVAVAELAEYKEIFPGSKRKHFQNLKRASGVPFSEMIFFDDSTMNTNEIETMGVLCVFCPRG
;
A
#
# COMPACT_ATOMS: atom_id res chain seq x y z
N GLN A 1 -20.95 -37.33 -36.71
CA GLN A 1 -21.13 -35.95 -37.22
C GLN A 1 -21.94 -35.24 -36.13
N GLY A 2 -21.41 -34.43 -35.24
CA GLY A 2 -20.44 -33.34 -35.42
C GLY A 2 -21.21 -32.02 -35.28
N SER A 3 -21.12 -31.36 -34.11
CA SER A 3 -21.04 -29.90 -34.00
C SER A 3 -20.88 -29.50 -32.53
N GLU A 4 -19.65 -29.14 -32.27
CA GLU A 4 -19.06 -28.51 -31.12
C GLU A 4 -19.55 -27.05 -31.04
N LEU A 5 -20.16 -26.66 -29.93
CA LEU A 5 -20.45 -25.25 -29.64
C LEU A 5 -19.34 -24.70 -28.74
N THR A 6 -18.42 -24.00 -29.38
CA THR A 6 -17.37 -23.20 -28.76
C THR A 6 -17.98 -22.01 -28.03
N GLY A 7 -17.78 -21.93 -26.71
CA GLY A 7 -18.09 -20.75 -25.91
C GLY A 7 -17.06 -19.63 -26.14
N PRO A 8 -17.44 -18.35 -26.04
CA PRO A 8 -16.50 -17.25 -26.24
C PRO A 8 -15.53 -17.19 -25.06
N GLY A 9 -14.25 -17.31 -25.38
CA GLY A 9 -13.14 -17.20 -24.45
C GLY A 9 -12.79 -15.76 -24.05
N ALA A 10 -12.08 -15.68 -22.91
CA ALA A 10 -11.07 -14.70 -22.54
C ALA A 10 -11.46 -13.21 -22.51
N GLY A 11 -11.89 -12.73 -21.33
CA GLY A 11 -11.93 -11.32 -20.94
C GLY A 11 -10.99 -10.95 -19.77
N GLY A 12 -9.96 -11.75 -19.49
CA GLY A 12 -9.12 -11.63 -18.28
C GLY A 12 -7.95 -10.62 -18.34
N GLY A 13 -7.89 -9.77 -19.37
CA GLY A 13 -6.67 -8.99 -19.69
C GLY A 13 -6.66 -7.50 -19.30
N ASP A 14 -7.79 -6.93 -18.88
CA ASP A 14 -7.96 -5.46 -18.87
C ASP A 14 -7.96 -4.80 -17.48
N TRP A 15 -8.03 -5.60 -16.40
CA TRP A 15 -8.05 -5.10 -15.03
C TRP A 15 -6.71 -4.48 -14.61
N GLN A 16 -5.58 -5.15 -14.90
CA GLN A 16 -4.25 -4.64 -14.51
C GLN A 16 -3.83 -3.42 -15.35
N LYS A 17 -4.30 -3.29 -16.59
CA LYS A 17 -3.99 -2.13 -17.44
C LYS A 17 -4.74 -0.88 -16.98
N SER A 18 -6.03 -1.01 -16.70
CA SER A 18 -6.88 0.10 -16.21
C SER A 18 -6.54 0.50 -14.77
N ASN A 19 -6.21 -0.46 -13.89
CA ASN A 19 -5.94 -0.19 -12.48
C ASN A 19 -4.45 -0.09 -12.12
N GLY A 20 -3.53 -0.57 -12.96
CA GLY A 20 -2.09 -0.45 -12.71
C GLY A 20 -1.60 0.99 -12.74
N GLU A 21 -2.25 1.86 -13.52
CA GLU A 21 -1.98 3.29 -13.54
C GLU A 21 -2.64 4.00 -12.35
N LEU A 22 -3.86 3.61 -11.95
CA LEU A 22 -4.55 4.14 -10.78
C LEU A 22 -3.91 3.72 -9.45
N ALA A 23 -3.42 2.49 -9.32
CA ALA A 23 -2.63 2.04 -8.16
C ALA A 23 -1.30 2.79 -8.08
N ARG A 24 -0.65 3.04 -9.23
CA ARG A 24 0.53 3.93 -9.28
C ARG A 24 0.20 5.37 -8.93
N ILE A 25 -0.98 5.88 -9.27
CA ILE A 25 -1.43 7.24 -8.94
C ILE A 25 -1.87 7.35 -7.46
N CYS A 26 -2.50 6.32 -6.91
CA CYS A 26 -2.96 6.28 -5.51
C CYS A 26 -1.79 6.05 -4.54
N VAL A 27 -0.75 5.33 -4.96
CA VAL A 27 0.50 5.16 -4.20
C VAL A 27 1.47 6.34 -4.39
N ARG A 28 1.42 7.07 -5.52
CA ARG A 28 2.29 8.25 -5.74
C ARG A 28 1.88 9.51 -4.97
N LYS A 29 0.66 9.61 -4.43
CA LYS A 29 0.25 10.79 -3.65
C LYS A 29 0.59 10.71 -2.15
N THR A 30 1.05 9.57 -1.65
CA THR A 30 1.45 9.41 -0.23
C THR A 30 2.95 9.13 -0.06
N VAL A 31 3.70 8.85 -1.14
CA VAL A 31 5.16 8.68 -1.10
C VAL A 31 5.85 9.84 -1.85
N MET A 32 5.68 11.07 -1.37
CA MET A 32 6.55 12.19 -1.79
C MET A 32 6.58 13.33 -0.76
N LYS A 33 7.30 13.10 0.35
CA LYS A 33 7.96 14.06 1.28
C LYS A 33 8.38 13.22 2.51
N PHE A 34 9.58 12.66 2.62
CA PHE A 34 10.86 13.35 2.78
C PHE A 34 12.02 12.38 2.46
N ILE A 35 12.61 12.49 1.29
CA ILE A 35 14.08 12.40 1.14
C ILE A 35 14.45 13.66 0.37
N PHE A 36 14.70 14.73 1.11
CA PHE A 36 15.29 15.95 0.59
C PHE A 36 16.82 15.78 0.71
N MET A 37 17.42 15.00 -0.19
CA MET A 37 18.83 15.21 -0.50
C MET A 37 18.93 16.52 -1.28
N SER A 38 19.26 17.57 -0.52
CA SER A 38 19.84 18.85 -0.94
C SER A 38 19.97 19.09 -2.45
N SER A 39 19.19 20.07 -2.91
CA SER A 39 19.08 20.64 -4.25
C SER A 39 20.32 21.39 -4.77
N HIS A 40 21.53 20.87 -4.56
CA HIS A 40 22.76 21.39 -5.17
C HIS A 40 23.49 20.38 -6.06
N LEU A 41 23.41 19.08 -5.81
CA LEU A 41 24.09 18.08 -6.67
C LEU A 41 23.39 17.89 -8.03
N LEU A 42 22.06 17.90 -8.06
CA LEU A 42 21.31 17.71 -9.31
C LEU A 42 21.36 18.94 -10.23
N ARG A 43 21.56 20.14 -9.67
CA ARG A 43 21.84 21.37 -10.43
C ARG A 43 23.28 21.42 -10.94
N PHE A 44 24.23 20.82 -10.22
CA PHE A 44 25.63 20.69 -10.64
C PHE A 44 25.80 19.67 -11.77
N LEU A 45 25.07 18.54 -11.71
CA LEU A 45 25.13 17.50 -12.74
C LEU A 45 24.36 17.87 -14.03
N LEU A 46 23.26 18.62 -13.95
CA LEU A 46 22.61 19.15 -15.15
C LEU A 46 23.38 20.30 -15.82
N ALA A 47 24.17 21.07 -15.07
CA ALA A 47 24.97 22.17 -15.63
C ALA A 47 26.24 21.71 -16.38
N LEU A 48 26.69 20.47 -16.18
CA LEU A 48 27.82 19.88 -16.91
C LEU A 48 27.42 19.20 -18.23
N ALA A 49 26.12 19.03 -18.49
CA ALA A 49 25.61 18.34 -19.69
C ALA A 49 25.17 19.28 -20.83
N LEU A 50 25.34 20.61 -20.70
CA LEU A 50 24.84 21.60 -21.66
C LEU A 50 25.84 22.71 -22.02
N LEU A 51 27.13 22.39 -22.21
CA LEU A 51 28.05 23.32 -22.89
C LEU A 51 28.69 22.68 -24.13
N PRO A 52 28.57 23.29 -25.32
CA PRO A 52 29.38 22.97 -26.48
C PRO A 52 30.80 23.48 -26.27
N GLY A 53 31.79 22.66 -26.65
CA GLY A 53 33.20 22.86 -26.29
C GLY A 53 33.89 24.09 -26.91
N SER A 54 34.94 24.57 -26.23
CA SER A 54 36.28 24.81 -26.81
C SER A 54 37.24 25.47 -25.79
N GLN A 55 38.45 24.91 -25.74
CA GLN A 55 39.77 25.56 -25.54
C GLN A 55 40.05 26.43 -24.28
N GLY A 56 40.89 25.87 -23.39
CA GLY A 56 42.08 26.45 -22.74
C GLY A 56 42.08 27.85 -22.10
N TRP A 57 42.45 27.93 -20.80
CA TRP A 57 43.65 28.66 -20.32
C TRP A 57 43.85 28.58 -18.79
N ARG A 58 45.13 28.74 -18.40
CA ARG A 58 45.71 28.75 -17.05
C ARG A 58 45.37 30.05 -16.30
N GLY A 59 45.49 30.04 -14.97
CA GLY A 59 45.78 31.26 -14.22
C GLY A 59 45.34 31.26 -12.76
N MET A 60 46.31 31.34 -11.85
CA MET A 60 46.15 31.58 -10.41
C MET A 60 45.55 32.96 -10.10
N ALA A 61 45.01 33.06 -8.89
CA ALA A 61 45.27 34.12 -7.89
C ALA A 61 44.05 34.89 -7.36
N SER A 62 43.87 34.72 -6.04
CA SER A 62 43.81 35.75 -5.00
C SER A 62 42.57 36.65 -4.84
N SER A 63 42.25 36.80 -3.55
CA SER A 63 41.27 37.65 -2.88
C SER A 63 41.14 39.08 -3.40
N LYS A 64 39.92 39.61 -3.38
CA LYS A 64 39.53 40.79 -2.56
C LYS A 64 38.02 41.07 -2.66
N SER A 65 37.56 41.68 -1.57
CA SER A 65 36.21 42.08 -1.16
C SER A 65 35.47 43.06 -2.08
N LEU A 66 34.13 42.96 -2.12
CA LEU A 66 33.14 44.05 -2.27
C LEU A 66 31.75 43.43 -2.04
N SER A 67 31.18 43.49 -0.83
CA SER A 67 30.30 44.54 -0.30
C SER A 67 28.97 44.76 -1.04
N SER A 68 27.89 44.73 -0.26
CA SER A 68 26.57 45.37 -0.49
C SER A 68 25.57 44.65 -1.41
N ARG A 69 24.58 43.96 -0.80
CA ARG A 69 23.21 44.49 -0.62
C ARG A 69 22.32 43.51 0.15
N ARG A 70 21.57 44.07 1.12
CA ARG A 70 20.48 43.44 1.87
C ARG A 70 19.38 42.94 0.93
N SER A 71 18.85 41.76 1.23
CA SER A 71 17.41 41.53 1.18
C SER A 71 17.02 40.62 2.33
N ASP A 72 16.07 41.11 3.10
CA ASP A 72 15.58 40.61 4.37
C ASP A 72 15.15 39.14 4.30
N VAL A 73 15.73 38.32 5.18
CA VAL A 73 15.18 37.01 5.53
C VAL A 73 13.92 37.30 6.34
N VAL A 74 12.79 37.41 5.65
CA VAL A 74 11.49 37.34 6.29
C VAL A 74 11.31 35.89 6.75
N CYS A 75 11.58 35.67 8.02
CA CYS A 75 11.11 34.52 8.78
C CYS A 75 9.57 34.55 8.78
N MET A 76 8.95 33.92 7.78
CA MET A 76 7.51 33.66 7.83
C MET A 76 7.28 32.41 8.67
N SER A 77 6.91 32.69 9.91
CA SER A 77 6.36 31.85 10.97
C SER A 77 5.89 30.47 10.55
N ALA A 78 6.31 29.49 11.36
CA ALA A 78 5.54 28.29 11.64
C ALA A 78 4.06 28.68 11.79
N ARG A 79 3.21 28.26 10.84
CA ARG A 79 1.77 28.36 11.00
C ARG A 79 1.40 27.56 12.24
N LYS A 80 0.98 28.26 13.28
CA LYS A 80 0.31 27.72 14.46
C LYS A 80 -0.85 26.87 13.94
N ARG A 81 -0.80 25.55 14.18
CA ARG A 81 -1.92 24.66 13.88
C ARG A 81 -3.14 25.21 14.61
N ARG A 82 -4.25 25.39 13.88
CA ARG A 82 -5.54 25.66 14.51
C ARG A 82 -5.99 24.37 15.18
N GLU A 83 -6.26 24.43 16.48
CA GLU A 83 -6.98 23.36 17.17
C GLU A 83 -8.38 23.28 16.53
N GLY A 84 -8.68 22.15 15.89
CA GLY A 84 -10.01 21.89 15.31
C GLY A 84 -10.07 21.39 13.87
N GLU A 85 -8.97 21.34 13.11
CA GLU A 85 -8.95 20.71 11.78
C GLU A 85 -8.66 19.21 11.90
N SER A 86 -9.70 18.39 12.06
CA SER A 86 -9.61 16.98 11.69
C SER A 86 -9.57 16.93 10.16
N GLU A 87 -8.37 16.81 9.58
CA GLU A 87 -8.25 16.39 8.18
C GLU A 87 -8.85 14.98 8.09
N GLY A 88 -10.13 14.90 7.74
CA GLY A 88 -10.78 13.63 7.44
C GLY A 88 -9.95 12.90 6.39
N LEU A 89 -9.73 11.61 6.57
CA LEU A 89 -9.00 10.77 5.63
C LEU A 89 -9.60 11.00 4.23
N GLN A 90 -8.82 11.58 3.31
CA GLN A 90 -9.32 11.81 1.95
C GLN A 90 -9.51 10.45 1.27
N VAL A 91 -10.75 9.98 1.24
CA VAL A 91 -11.12 8.72 0.59
C VAL A 91 -11.07 8.93 -0.92
N ALA A 92 -10.11 8.28 -1.58
CA ALA A 92 -10.07 8.26 -3.03
C ALA A 92 -11.29 7.51 -3.57
N LYS A 93 -12.08 8.14 -4.44
CA LYS A 93 -13.22 7.48 -5.09
C LYS A 93 -12.73 6.73 -6.32
N LEU A 94 -13.06 5.44 -6.41
CA LEU A 94 -12.91 4.69 -7.65
C LEU A 94 -13.81 5.32 -8.74
N PRO A 95 -13.30 5.54 -9.97
CA PRO A 95 -14.14 5.98 -11.07
C PRO A 95 -15.31 5.03 -11.33
N LYS A 96 -16.45 5.58 -11.76
CA LYS A 96 -17.62 4.76 -12.11
C LYS A 96 -17.26 3.80 -13.25
N GLY A 97 -17.61 2.53 -13.09
CA GLY A 97 -17.36 1.48 -14.09
C GLY A 97 -16.00 0.80 -14.00
N CYS A 98 -15.12 1.21 -13.08
CA CYS A 98 -13.87 0.46 -12.83
C CYS A 98 -14.18 -0.93 -12.27
N ALA A 99 -13.57 -1.94 -12.88
CA ALA A 99 -13.67 -3.31 -12.40
C ALA A 99 -12.95 -3.46 -11.05
N ARG A 100 -13.58 -4.18 -10.12
CA ARG A 100 -13.05 -4.48 -8.79
C ARG A 100 -12.23 -5.77 -8.80
N PRO A 101 -11.24 -5.91 -7.90
CA PRO A 101 -10.57 -7.19 -7.70
C PRO A 101 -11.58 -8.25 -7.27
N LYS A 102 -11.35 -9.50 -7.68
CA LYS A 102 -12.18 -10.62 -7.24
C LYS A 102 -11.74 -11.16 -5.88
N LEU A 103 -10.51 -10.88 -5.47
CA LEU A 103 -9.97 -11.23 -4.15
C LEU A 103 -9.12 -10.09 -3.59
N VAL A 104 -9.47 -9.63 -2.40
CA VAL A 104 -8.66 -8.71 -1.59
C VAL A 104 -7.95 -9.52 -0.51
N VAL A 105 -6.63 -9.45 -0.47
CA VAL A 105 -5.80 -10.16 0.49
C VAL A 105 -5.12 -9.16 1.43
N PHE A 106 -5.23 -9.39 2.73
CA PHE A 106 -4.54 -8.60 3.75
C PHE A 106 -3.47 -9.45 4.45
N ASP A 107 -2.30 -8.86 4.71
CA ASP A 107 -1.47 -9.27 5.85
C ASP A 107 -2.12 -8.85 7.18
N LEU A 108 -1.50 -9.18 8.32
CA LEU A 108 -2.06 -8.93 9.65
C LEU A 108 -1.25 -7.86 10.40
N ASP A 109 -0.04 -8.22 10.80
CA ASP A 109 0.81 -7.42 11.65
C ASP A 109 1.27 -6.16 10.88
N ASN A 110 1.13 -4.98 11.47
CA ASN A 110 1.40 -3.67 10.84
C ASN A 110 0.62 -3.36 9.54
N THR A 111 -0.35 -4.21 9.17
CA THR A 111 -1.25 -4.00 8.03
C THR A 111 -2.69 -3.80 8.50
N LEU A 112 -3.29 -4.82 9.12
CA LEU A 112 -4.62 -4.67 9.73
C LEU A 112 -4.53 -4.03 11.10
N TRP A 113 -3.54 -4.43 11.91
CA TRP A 113 -3.44 -4.00 13.30
C TRP A 113 -2.03 -3.69 13.78
N THR A 114 -1.97 -3.08 14.95
CA THR A 114 -0.75 -2.81 15.71
C THR A 114 -0.99 -3.09 17.21
N PRO A 115 0.02 -3.51 17.97
CA PRO A 115 1.38 -3.90 17.56
C PRO A 115 1.43 -5.29 16.92
N GLU A 116 2.61 -5.69 16.45
CA GLU A 116 2.85 -7.05 15.93
C GLU A 116 2.76 -8.10 17.05
N LEU A 117 2.19 -9.27 16.75
CA LEU A 117 1.89 -10.27 17.78
C LEU A 117 3.13 -10.84 18.50
N TYR A 118 4.30 -10.87 17.87
CA TYR A 118 5.52 -11.36 18.53
C TYR A 118 6.01 -10.44 19.65
N GLN A 119 5.59 -9.17 19.64
CA GLN A 119 5.97 -8.18 20.66
C GLN A 119 5.22 -8.42 21.99
N LEU A 120 4.16 -9.23 21.97
CA LEU A 120 3.27 -9.45 23.09
C LEU A 120 3.69 -10.68 23.90
N LYS A 121 3.64 -10.54 25.24
CA LYS A 121 4.06 -11.59 26.19
C LYS A 121 2.95 -12.58 26.55
N ARG A 122 1.69 -12.24 26.29
CA ARG A 122 0.49 -13.02 26.63
C ARG A 122 -0.54 -12.91 25.53
N SER A 123 -1.55 -13.77 25.58
CA SER A 123 -2.69 -13.71 24.64
C SER A 123 -3.34 -12.32 24.67
N PRO A 124 -3.42 -11.63 23.51
CA PRO A 124 -3.93 -10.27 23.44
C PRO A 124 -5.44 -10.21 23.35
N LYS A 125 -6.00 -9.07 23.75
CA LYS A 125 -7.41 -8.72 23.53
C LYS A 125 -7.53 -7.62 22.48
N ALA A 126 -8.44 -7.82 21.54
CA ALA A 126 -8.85 -6.79 20.58
C ALA A 126 -9.31 -5.52 21.33
N ASP A 127 -8.97 -4.37 20.76
CA ASP A 127 -9.28 -3.02 21.26
C ASP A 127 -8.71 -2.68 22.65
N LYS A 128 -7.78 -3.51 23.15
CA LYS A 128 -7.14 -3.30 24.46
C LYS A 128 -5.64 -3.50 24.45
N ASP A 129 -5.17 -4.57 23.81
CA ASP A 129 -3.74 -4.85 23.66
C ASP A 129 -3.30 -4.74 22.19
N VAL A 130 -4.25 -4.87 21.25
CA VAL A 130 -4.07 -4.75 19.80
C VAL A 130 -5.24 -3.95 19.22
N TRP A 131 -4.96 -3.06 18.27
CA TRP A 131 -5.96 -2.19 17.63
C TRP A 131 -5.83 -2.24 16.11
N LEU A 132 -6.97 -2.26 15.42
CA LEU A 132 -6.98 -2.06 13.98
C LEU A 132 -6.54 -0.64 13.63
N PHE A 133 -5.80 -0.48 12.53
CA PHE A 133 -5.55 0.83 11.94
C PHE A 133 -6.84 1.44 11.41
N GLU A 134 -6.98 2.77 11.45
CA GLU A 134 -8.18 3.45 10.96
C GLU A 134 -8.42 3.20 9.45
N GLY A 135 -7.34 3.12 8.65
CA GLY A 135 -7.44 2.74 7.24
C GLY A 135 -7.95 1.31 7.04
N ALA A 136 -7.45 0.37 7.86
CA ALA A 136 -7.90 -1.02 7.84
C ALA A 136 -9.37 -1.15 8.26
N LYS A 137 -9.81 -0.45 9.32
CA LYS A 137 -11.22 -0.39 9.72
C LYS A 137 -12.10 0.11 8.58
N GLY A 138 -11.71 1.21 7.93
CA GLY A 138 -12.43 1.77 6.80
C GLY A 138 -12.56 0.79 5.63
N ALA A 139 -11.45 0.14 5.25
CA ALA A 139 -11.44 -0.84 4.17
C ALA A 139 -12.30 -2.08 4.49
N LEU A 140 -12.19 -2.62 5.70
CA LEU A 140 -12.98 -3.77 6.15
C LEU A 140 -14.48 -3.44 6.19
N HIS A 141 -14.84 -2.24 6.68
CA HIS A 141 -16.21 -1.78 6.71
C HIS A 141 -16.78 -1.61 5.29
N GLU A 142 -16.01 -1.00 4.38
CA GLU A 142 -16.41 -0.83 2.98
C GLU A 142 -16.64 -2.20 2.31
N LEU A 143 -15.71 -3.14 2.47
CA LEU A 143 -15.83 -4.50 1.94
C LEU A 143 -17.03 -5.27 2.50
N ALA A 144 -17.41 -5.01 3.76
CA ALA A 144 -18.53 -5.67 4.41
C ALA A 144 -19.90 -5.05 4.09
N THR A 145 -19.96 -3.75 3.76
CA THR A 145 -21.25 -3.01 3.75
C THR A 145 -21.60 -2.36 2.41
N ASP A 146 -20.62 -2.06 1.56
CA ASP A 146 -20.90 -1.42 0.27
C ASP A 146 -21.21 -2.48 -0.81
N GLU A 147 -22.45 -2.46 -1.32
CA GLU A 147 -22.94 -3.33 -2.39
C GLU A 147 -22.06 -3.32 -3.64
N ALA A 148 -21.29 -2.26 -3.85
CA ALA A 148 -20.39 -2.17 -4.98
C ALA A 148 -19.28 -3.25 -4.91
N TRP A 149 -18.92 -3.72 -3.71
CA TRP A 149 -17.95 -4.80 -3.47
C TRP A 149 -18.58 -6.19 -3.41
N LYS A 150 -19.89 -6.31 -3.67
CA LYS A 150 -20.56 -7.59 -3.77
C LYS A 150 -19.89 -8.48 -4.82
N GLY A 151 -19.39 -9.63 -4.39
CA GLY A 151 -18.65 -10.59 -5.23
C GLY A 151 -17.13 -10.46 -5.15
N THR A 152 -16.59 -9.46 -4.46
CA THR A 152 -15.19 -9.43 -4.04
C THR A 152 -15.03 -10.26 -2.78
N LYS A 153 -14.21 -11.30 -2.86
CA LYS A 153 -13.86 -12.15 -1.71
C LYS A 153 -12.75 -11.50 -0.88
N VAL A 154 -12.70 -11.81 0.41
CA VAL A 154 -11.65 -11.33 1.32
C VAL A 154 -10.82 -12.50 1.84
N ALA A 155 -9.51 -12.31 1.95
CA ALA A 155 -8.59 -13.30 2.45
C ALA A 155 -7.50 -12.70 3.35
N ILE A 156 -6.94 -13.56 4.21
CA ILE A 156 -5.78 -13.28 5.04
C ILE A 156 -4.60 -14.12 4.58
N ALA A 157 -3.42 -13.50 4.48
CA ALA A 157 -2.15 -14.19 4.30
C ALA A 157 -1.16 -13.64 5.33
N SER A 158 -0.80 -14.39 6.37
CA SER A 158 0.13 -13.94 7.41
C SER A 158 1.16 -14.99 7.79
N ARG A 159 2.40 -14.54 7.98
CA ARG A 159 3.53 -15.39 8.36
C ARG A 159 3.71 -15.54 9.87
N THR A 160 2.78 -15.02 10.68
CA THR A 160 2.93 -15.02 12.14
C THR A 160 3.03 -16.44 12.68
N ASN A 161 3.88 -16.64 13.69
CA ASN A 161 3.93 -17.88 14.46
C ASN A 161 2.90 -17.90 15.61
N LYS A 162 2.22 -16.77 15.87
CA LYS A 162 1.16 -16.64 16.88
C LYS A 162 -0.22 -16.96 16.28
N VAL A 163 -0.31 -18.10 15.58
CA VAL A 163 -1.47 -18.47 14.75
C VAL A 163 -2.79 -18.42 15.51
N GLU A 164 -2.84 -19.00 16.71
CA GLU A 164 -4.08 -19.03 17.51
C GLU A 164 -4.47 -17.64 18.06
N TRP A 165 -3.49 -16.77 18.33
CA TRP A 165 -3.78 -15.39 18.73
C TRP A 165 -4.33 -14.58 17.56
N ALA A 166 -3.76 -14.75 16.37
CA ALA A 166 -4.24 -14.11 15.15
C ALA A 166 -5.68 -14.52 14.83
N LYS A 167 -6.00 -15.82 14.87
CA LYS A 167 -7.37 -16.32 14.67
C LYS A 167 -8.33 -15.73 15.70
N HIS A 168 -7.95 -15.75 16.97
CA HIS A 168 -8.77 -15.18 18.03
C HIS A 168 -9.04 -13.69 17.83
N LEU A 169 -8.04 -12.90 17.43
CA LEU A 169 -8.23 -11.48 17.15
C LEU A 169 -9.17 -11.25 15.96
N LEU A 170 -9.07 -12.04 14.89
CA LEU A 170 -9.99 -11.94 13.75
C LEU A 170 -11.44 -12.22 14.14
N GLU A 171 -11.69 -13.10 15.11
CA GLU A 171 -13.03 -13.35 15.66
C GLU A 171 -13.55 -12.22 16.55
N LYS A 172 -12.65 -11.42 17.12
CA LYS A 172 -13.00 -10.34 18.06
C LYS A 172 -13.08 -8.96 17.43
N PHE A 173 -12.30 -8.70 16.39
CA PHE A 173 -12.43 -7.48 15.63
C PHE A 173 -13.68 -7.52 14.75
N GLU A 174 -14.39 -6.39 14.71
CA GLU A 174 -15.52 -6.18 13.82
C GLU A 174 -15.06 -5.49 12.54
N ALA A 175 -15.44 -6.07 11.39
CA ALA A 175 -15.32 -5.42 10.10
C ALA A 175 -16.43 -4.38 9.91
N ALA A 176 -17.63 -4.70 10.36
CA ALA A 176 -18.80 -3.83 10.43
C ALA A 176 -19.63 -4.21 11.67
N PRO A 177 -20.60 -3.39 12.12
CA PRO A 177 -21.40 -3.71 13.31
C PRO A 177 -22.00 -5.11 13.24
N GLY A 178 -21.57 -6.00 14.15
CA GLY A 178 -22.03 -7.39 14.22
C GLY A 178 -21.42 -8.36 13.20
N VAL A 179 -20.46 -7.93 12.37
CA VAL A 179 -19.74 -8.79 11.40
C VAL A 179 -18.27 -8.87 11.80
N ALA A 180 -17.83 -10.05 12.23
CA ALA A 180 -16.44 -10.27 12.60
C ALA A 180 -15.52 -10.24 11.37
N VAL A 181 -14.26 -9.80 11.52
CA VAL A 181 -13.26 -9.90 10.43
C VAL A 181 -13.06 -11.36 10.00
N ALA A 182 -13.15 -12.30 10.94
CA ALA A 182 -13.11 -13.73 10.66
C ALA A 182 -14.29 -14.22 9.80
N GLU A 183 -15.45 -13.58 9.86
CA GLU A 183 -16.61 -13.92 9.03
C GLU A 183 -16.45 -13.35 7.62
N LEU A 184 -16.02 -12.09 7.52
CA LEU A 184 -15.75 -11.44 6.23
C LEU A 184 -14.64 -12.15 5.44
N ALA A 185 -13.55 -12.55 6.11
CA ALA A 185 -12.41 -13.19 5.46
C ALA A 185 -12.64 -14.70 5.26
N GLU A 186 -13.20 -15.06 4.11
CA GLU A 186 -13.51 -16.44 3.71
C GLU A 186 -12.27 -17.38 3.71
N TYR A 187 -11.10 -16.85 3.35
CA TYR A 187 -9.87 -17.65 3.20
C TYR A 187 -8.76 -17.14 4.13
N LYS A 188 -8.14 -18.03 4.91
CA LYS A 188 -7.16 -17.64 5.93
C LYS A 188 -5.94 -18.54 5.86
N GLU A 189 -4.86 -18.02 5.29
CA GLU A 189 -3.54 -18.65 5.31
C GLU A 189 -2.70 -17.97 6.40
N ILE A 190 -2.61 -18.59 7.58
CA ILE A 190 -1.89 -18.02 8.73
C ILE A 190 -0.90 -19.07 9.25
N PHE A 191 0.35 -19.01 8.80
CA PHE A 191 1.43 -19.88 9.27
C PHE A 191 2.81 -19.33 8.87
N PRO A 192 3.88 -19.66 9.61
CA PRO A 192 5.24 -19.31 9.20
C PRO A 192 5.60 -19.92 7.85
N GLY A 193 6.20 -19.13 6.95
CA GLY A 193 6.69 -19.61 5.66
C GLY A 193 6.67 -18.55 4.56
N SER A 194 7.02 -18.93 3.33
CA SER A 194 7.00 -18.01 2.18
C SER A 194 5.57 -17.58 1.84
N LYS A 195 5.38 -16.29 1.52
CA LYS A 195 4.10 -15.75 1.05
C LYS A 195 3.68 -16.39 -0.26
N ARG A 196 4.62 -16.88 -1.09
CA ARG A 196 4.27 -17.66 -2.31
C ARG A 196 3.39 -18.86 -1.99
N LYS A 197 3.70 -19.58 -0.91
CA LYS A 197 2.90 -20.76 -0.50
C LYS A 197 1.48 -20.36 -0.10
N HIS A 198 1.36 -19.27 0.66
CA HIS A 198 0.07 -18.68 1.04
C HIS A 198 -0.74 -18.36 -0.21
N PHE A 199 -0.17 -17.60 -1.15
CA PHE A 199 -0.87 -17.21 -2.39
C PHE A 199 -1.22 -18.39 -3.29
N GLN A 200 -0.37 -19.42 -3.38
CA GLN A 200 -0.71 -20.65 -4.10
C GLN A 200 -1.92 -21.37 -3.48
N ASN A 201 -2.00 -21.40 -2.15
CA ASN A 201 -3.14 -21.98 -1.44
C ASN A 201 -4.40 -21.13 -1.61
N LEU A 202 -4.30 -19.80 -1.48
CA LEU A 202 -5.41 -18.87 -1.73
C LEU A 202 -5.96 -18.99 -3.15
N LYS A 203 -5.10 -19.05 -4.17
CA LYS A 203 -5.52 -19.27 -5.56
C LYS A 203 -6.29 -20.59 -5.71
N ARG A 204 -5.78 -21.67 -5.11
CA ARG A 204 -6.42 -22.99 -5.18
C ARG A 204 -7.78 -23.02 -4.47
N ALA A 205 -7.88 -22.40 -3.30
CA ALA A 205 -9.11 -22.40 -2.50
C ALA A 205 -10.18 -21.45 -3.05
N SER A 206 -9.77 -20.27 -3.54
CA SER A 206 -10.70 -19.25 -4.04
C SER A 206 -11.11 -19.43 -5.51
N GLY A 207 -10.28 -20.11 -6.30
CA GLY A 207 -10.40 -20.20 -7.75
C GLY A 207 -10.02 -18.91 -8.50
N VAL A 208 -9.59 -17.86 -7.79
CA VAL A 208 -9.28 -16.56 -8.38
C VAL A 208 -7.85 -16.57 -8.96
N PRO A 209 -7.63 -16.13 -10.20
CA PRO A 209 -6.28 -15.99 -10.76
C PRO A 209 -5.53 -14.82 -10.12
N PHE A 210 -4.20 -14.90 -10.04
CA PHE A 210 -3.36 -13.87 -9.42
C PHE A 210 -3.58 -12.46 -9.99
N SER A 211 -3.83 -12.36 -11.31
CA SER A 211 -4.11 -11.10 -12.01
C SER A 211 -5.39 -10.39 -11.58
N GLU A 212 -6.27 -11.05 -10.83
CA GLU A 212 -7.52 -10.50 -10.29
C GLU A 212 -7.48 -10.34 -8.76
N MET A 213 -6.28 -10.47 -8.17
CA MET A 213 -6.03 -10.27 -6.74
C MET A 213 -5.37 -8.91 -6.49
N ILE A 214 -5.73 -8.30 -5.36
CA ILE A 214 -4.97 -7.22 -4.75
C ILE A 214 -4.47 -7.64 -3.36
N PHE A 215 -3.27 -7.21 -2.99
CA PHE A 215 -2.61 -7.59 -1.74
C PHE A 215 -2.07 -6.36 -1.00
N PHE A 216 -2.41 -6.25 0.28
CA PHE A 216 -1.92 -5.21 1.19
C PHE A 216 -0.98 -5.82 2.23
N ASP A 217 0.23 -5.27 2.37
CA ASP A 217 1.26 -5.74 3.30
C ASP A 217 2.25 -4.61 3.65
N ASP A 218 2.76 -4.58 4.89
CA ASP A 218 3.73 -3.59 5.37
C ASP A 218 5.18 -3.95 5.04
N SER A 219 5.45 -5.14 4.50
CA SER A 219 6.78 -5.61 4.17
C SER A 219 7.04 -5.54 2.67
N THR A 220 7.98 -4.67 2.27
CA THR A 220 8.43 -4.58 0.87
C THR A 220 8.97 -5.92 0.35
N MET A 221 9.53 -6.75 1.22
CA MET A 221 10.00 -8.09 0.84
C MET A 221 8.84 -8.99 0.42
N ASN A 222 7.73 -8.98 1.17
CA ASN A 222 6.53 -9.76 0.84
C ASN A 222 5.88 -9.22 -0.44
N THR A 223 5.69 -7.89 -0.56
CA THR A 223 5.06 -7.30 -1.74
C THR A 223 5.87 -7.56 -2.99
N ASN A 224 7.19 -7.39 -2.95
CA ASN A 224 8.07 -7.65 -4.10
C ASN A 224 8.06 -9.14 -4.47
N GLU A 225 8.02 -10.05 -3.50
CA GLU A 225 7.92 -11.49 -3.77
C GLU A 225 6.61 -11.83 -4.50
N ILE A 226 5.49 -11.30 -4.02
CA ILE A 226 4.15 -11.63 -4.53
C ILE A 226 3.81 -10.91 -5.84
N GLU A 227 4.34 -9.71 -6.07
CA GLU A 227 4.16 -9.00 -7.34
C GLU A 227 4.68 -9.82 -8.53
N THR A 228 5.77 -10.59 -8.35
CA THR A 228 6.29 -11.49 -9.40
C THR A 228 5.32 -12.61 -9.80
N MET A 229 4.28 -12.87 -9.01
CA MET A 229 3.24 -13.86 -9.30
C MET A 229 2.07 -13.27 -10.10
N GLY A 230 2.10 -11.96 -10.40
CA GLY A 230 1.07 -11.24 -11.14
C GLY A 230 -0.04 -10.65 -10.27
N VAL A 231 0.14 -10.61 -8.95
CA VAL A 231 -0.78 -9.98 -7.99
C VAL A 231 -0.49 -8.48 -7.90
N LEU A 232 -1.53 -7.63 -7.87
CA LEU A 232 -1.34 -6.21 -7.60
C LEU A 232 -1.03 -6.01 -6.11
N CYS A 233 0.17 -5.52 -5.79
CA CYS A 233 0.60 -5.34 -4.40
C CYS A 233 0.60 -3.85 -4.00
N VAL A 234 0.15 -3.58 -2.77
CA VAL A 234 0.10 -2.26 -2.15
C VAL A 234 0.90 -2.30 -0.87
N PHE A 235 2.00 -1.54 -0.85
CA PHE A 235 2.86 -1.40 0.31
C PHE A 235 2.23 -0.44 1.33
N CYS A 236 2.06 -0.90 2.58
CA CYS A 236 1.34 -0.21 3.64
C CYS A 236 2.27 0.13 4.82
N PRO A 237 3.16 1.15 4.71
CA PRO A 237 4.20 1.41 5.71
C PRO A 237 3.68 1.93 7.06
N ARG A 238 2.37 2.16 7.21
CA ARG A 238 1.74 2.77 8.39
C ARG A 238 0.38 2.15 8.71
N GLY A 239 0.13 0.92 8.24
CA GLY A 239 -1.22 0.36 8.16
C GLY A 239 -2.00 0.92 6.99
#